data_AF-A0A2K5Y8C7-F1
#
_entry.id   AF-A0A2K5Y8C7-F1
#
_cell.length_a   1.000
_cell.length_b   1.000
_cell.length_c   1.000
_cell.angle_alpha   90.00
_cell.angle_beta   90.00
_cell.angle_gamma   90.00
#
_symmetry.space_group_name_H-M   'P 1'
#
loop_
_entity.id
_entity.type
_entity.pdbx_description
1 polymer ?
#
loop_
_entity_poly.entity_id
_entity_poly.type
_entity_poly.pdbx_seq_one_letter_code
_entity_poly.pdbx_strand_id
1 'polypeptide(L)'
;RVIFNIVNFSKTKSLYRDGMAPMVKSTSRPKWQRLPPKNVYYYRCPDHRKNYVMSFAFCFDREEDIYQFAYCYPYTYTRFQHYLDSLQKRNMDYFFREQLGQSVQQRQLDLLTITSPAGRWSW
;
A
#
# COMPACT_ATOMS: atom_id res chain seq x y z
N ARG A 1 19.62 8.42 16.31
CA ARG A 1 18.31 7.71 16.35
C ARG A 1 17.21 8.76 16.28
N VAL A 2 16.24 8.60 15.38
CA VAL A 2 15.14 9.55 15.17
C VAL A 2 13.81 8.89 15.51
N ILE A 3 12.89 9.65 16.11
CA ILE A 3 11.54 9.19 16.43
C ILE A 3 10.55 9.98 15.59
N PHE A 4 9.77 9.27 14.80
CA PHE A 4 8.67 9.84 14.03
C PHE A 4 7.38 9.72 14.83
N ASN A 5 6.61 10.81 14.92
CA ASN A 5 5.32 10.85 15.62
C ASN A 5 4.23 11.25 14.64
N ILE A 6 3.24 10.38 14.44
CA ILE A 6 2.03 10.67 13.68
C ILE A 6 0.89 10.87 14.67
N VAL A 7 0.45 12.12 14.84
CA VAL A 7 -0.36 12.56 15.99
C VAL A 7 -1.87 12.66 15.74
N ASN A 8 -2.32 12.38 14.51
CA ASN A 8 -3.69 12.58 14.06
C ASN A 8 -4.47 11.27 13.86
N PHE A 9 -4.10 10.19 14.57
CA PHE A 9 -4.92 8.98 14.55
C PHE A 9 -6.14 9.13 15.44
N SER A 10 -7.30 8.67 14.94
CA SER A 10 -8.58 8.71 15.66
C SER A 10 -9.05 7.34 16.18
N LYS A 11 -8.46 6.24 15.70
CA LYS A 11 -8.93 4.88 15.99
C LYS A 11 -8.48 4.36 17.35
N THR A 12 -9.43 4.13 18.26
CA THR A 12 -9.16 3.54 19.57
C THR A 12 -8.50 2.14 19.49
N LYS A 13 -8.98 1.30 18.58
CA LYS A 13 -8.45 -0.05 18.31
C LYS A 13 -7.76 -0.03 16.94
N SER A 14 -6.44 0.13 16.96
CA SER A 14 -5.62 0.15 15.75
C SER A 14 -4.73 -1.07 15.71
N LEU A 15 -4.55 -1.67 14.53
CA LEU A 15 -3.67 -2.82 14.31
C LEU A 15 -2.20 -2.52 14.64
N TYR A 16 -1.82 -1.25 14.79
CA TYR A 16 -0.51 -0.87 15.33
C TYR A 16 -0.28 -1.37 16.77
N ARG A 17 -1.34 -1.72 17.50
CA ARG A 17 -1.23 -2.43 18.79
C ARG A 17 -0.98 -3.93 18.61
N ASP A 18 -1.40 -4.49 17.49
CA ASP A 18 -1.42 -5.92 17.20
C ASP A 18 -0.35 -6.31 16.15
N GLY A 19 0.80 -5.61 16.18
CA GLY A 19 1.96 -5.98 15.37
C GLY A 19 2.05 -5.33 13.99
N MET A 20 1.11 -4.45 13.61
CA MET A 20 1.28 -3.66 12.39
C MET A 20 2.46 -2.69 12.55
N ALA A 21 3.27 -2.58 11.50
CA ALA A 21 4.41 -1.67 11.43
C ALA A 21 4.50 -1.04 10.04
N PRO A 22 4.96 0.22 9.94
CA PRO A 22 5.18 0.87 8.66
C PRO A 22 6.33 0.19 7.90
N MET A 23 6.35 0.45 6.60
CA MET A 23 7.36 -0.03 5.67
C MET A 23 8.45 1.03 5.51
N VAL A 24 9.69 0.60 5.29
CA VAL A 24 10.82 1.46 4.91
C VAL A 24 11.53 0.87 3.69
N LYS A 25 12.07 1.76 2.86
CA LYS A 25 13.10 1.44 1.88
C LYS A 25 14.09 2.60 1.80
N SER A 26 15.26 2.37 1.23
CA SER A 26 16.21 3.44 0.91
C SER A 26 16.68 3.34 -0.55
N THR A 27 17.49 4.31 -0.98
CA THR A 27 18.21 4.28 -2.26
C THR A 27 19.11 3.05 -2.38
N SER A 28 19.88 2.72 -1.33
CA SER A 28 20.73 1.52 -1.33
C SER A 28 19.97 0.22 -1.08
N ARG A 29 18.79 0.28 -0.44
CA ARG A 29 17.93 -0.87 -0.14
C ARG A 29 16.56 -0.67 -0.78
N PRO A 30 16.42 -0.91 -2.10
CA PRO A 30 15.21 -0.54 -2.84
C PRO A 30 13.99 -1.43 -2.53
N LYS A 31 14.19 -2.57 -1.85
CA LYS A 31 13.12 -3.47 -1.45
C LYS A 31 12.44 -2.93 -0.18
N TRP A 32 11.12 -2.80 -0.23
CA TRP A 32 10.32 -2.45 0.94
C TRP A 32 10.43 -3.52 2.02
N GLN A 33 10.71 -3.10 3.25
CA GLN A 33 10.79 -3.98 4.43
C GLN A 33 9.96 -3.41 5.58
N ARG A 34 9.36 -4.29 6.39
CA ARG A 34 8.61 -3.87 7.60
C ARG A 34 9.59 -3.44 8.68
N LEU A 35 9.29 -2.34 9.36
CA LEU A 35 9.98 -2.03 10.61
C LEU A 35 9.67 -3.10 11.66
N PRO A 36 10.60 -3.40 12.58
CA PRO A 36 10.33 -4.26 13.72
C PRO A 36 9.16 -3.72 14.53
N PRO A 37 8.09 -4.50 14.79
CA PRO A 37 6.93 -4.03 15.54
C PRO A 37 7.28 -3.52 16.94
N LYS A 38 8.33 -4.07 17.56
CA LYS A 38 8.88 -3.61 18.86
C LYS A 38 9.34 -2.14 18.87
N ASN A 39 9.60 -1.56 17.69
CA ASN A 39 10.02 -0.16 17.54
C ASN A 39 8.84 0.76 17.21
N VAL A 40 7.60 0.25 17.20
CA VAL A 40 6.38 0.97 16.87
C VAL A 40 5.48 0.99 18.11
N TYR A 41 4.98 2.17 18.44
CA TYR A 41 4.18 2.42 19.63
C TYR A 41 2.89 3.11 19.23
N TYR A 42 1.78 2.69 19.85
CA TYR A 42 0.47 3.28 19.59
C TYR A 42 -0.25 3.58 20.90
N TYR A 43 -0.32 4.87 21.26
CA TYR A 43 -0.78 5.31 22.56
C TYR A 43 -1.66 6.56 22.46
N ARG A 44 -2.40 6.85 23.53
CA ARG A 44 -3.23 8.05 23.63
C ARG A 44 -2.41 9.17 24.25
N CYS A 45 -2.37 10.33 23.61
CA CYS A 45 -1.64 11.49 24.13
C CYS A 45 -2.64 12.59 24.54
N PRO A 46 -2.70 12.98 25.83
CA PRO A 46 -3.55 14.07 26.29
C PRO A 46 -3.25 15.41 25.58
N ASP A 47 -1.97 15.70 25.37
CA ASP A 47 -1.47 16.98 24.82
C ASP A 47 -1.85 17.17 23.35
N HIS A 48 -2.05 16.08 22.61
CA HIS A 48 -2.51 16.11 21.21
C HIS A 48 -4.04 16.02 21.11
N ARG A 49 -4.77 16.89 21.83
CA ARG A 49 -6.26 16.91 21.85
C ARG A 49 -6.87 15.54 22.20
N LYS A 50 -6.19 14.76 23.05
CA LYS A 50 -6.57 13.37 23.40
C LYS A 50 -6.63 12.40 22.20
N ASN A 51 -5.99 12.75 21.08
CA ASN A 51 -5.86 11.88 19.91
C ASN A 51 -4.91 10.72 20.18
N TYR A 52 -4.97 9.72 19.30
CA TYR A 52 -3.99 8.66 19.28
C TYR A 52 -2.76 9.08 18.47
N VAL A 53 -1.60 8.68 18.99
CA VAL A 53 -0.30 8.90 18.37
C VAL A 53 0.28 7.54 18.01
N MET A 54 0.76 7.43 16.77
CA MET A 54 1.61 6.33 16.35
C MET A 54 3.04 6.84 16.24
N SER A 55 3.94 6.28 17.04
CA SER A 55 5.35 6.65 17.06
C SER A 55 6.21 5.49 16.66
N PHE A 56 7.22 5.71 15.82
CA PHE A 56 8.20 4.68 15.51
C PHE A 56 9.61 5.22 15.53
N ALA A 57 10.53 4.42 16.07
CA ALA A 57 11.93 4.76 16.13
C ALA A 57 12.67 4.17 14.92
N PHE A 58 13.48 5.01 14.26
CA PHE A 58 14.32 4.62 13.13
C PHE A 58 15.76 5.10 13.32
N CYS A 59 16.71 4.25 12.92
CA CYS A 59 18.13 4.60 12.91
C CYS A 59 18.57 4.72 11.45
N PHE A 60 18.87 5.94 11.04
CA PHE A 60 19.53 6.20 9.77
C PHE A 60 20.97 5.71 9.87
N ASP A 61 21.35 4.80 8.98
CA ASP A 61 22.67 4.18 8.95
C ASP A 61 23.56 4.76 7.84
N ARG A 62 23.00 5.53 6.90
CA ARG A 62 23.73 6.20 5.81
C ARG A 62 23.15 7.59 5.57
N GLU A 63 23.98 8.63 5.62
CA GLU A 63 23.55 10.03 5.46
C GLU A 63 23.19 10.37 4.01
N GLU A 64 23.89 9.76 3.04
CA GLU A 64 23.65 9.97 1.60
C GLU A 64 22.41 9.24 1.07
N ASP A 65 21.81 8.34 1.87
CA ASP A 65 20.67 7.55 1.44
C ASP A 65 19.35 8.33 1.62
N ILE A 66 18.49 8.25 0.61
CA ILE A 66 17.11 8.77 0.73
C ILE A 66 16.21 7.65 1.23
N TYR A 67 15.68 7.80 2.44
CA TYR A 67 14.74 6.85 3.05
C TYR A 67 13.30 7.25 2.76
N GLN A 68 12.50 6.27 2.40
CA GLN A 68 11.08 6.43 2.14
C GLN A 68 10.29 5.52 3.08
N PHE A 69 9.23 6.06 3.67
CA PHE A 69 8.33 5.34 4.56
C PHE A 69 6.96 5.22 3.93
N ALA A 70 6.27 4.10 4.17
CA ALA A 70 4.91 3.88 3.67
C ALA A 70 4.06 3.13 4.71
N TYR A 71 2.75 3.34 4.66
CA TYR A 71 1.80 2.63 5.52
C TYR A 71 1.74 1.11 5.21
N CYS A 72 1.79 0.77 3.93
CA CYS A 72 1.80 -0.60 3.41
C CYS A 72 2.69 -0.67 2.16
N TYR A 73 2.82 -1.86 1.55
CA TYR A 73 3.52 -2.01 0.27
C TYR A 73 2.82 -1.16 -0.81
N PRO A 74 3.49 -0.14 -1.36
CA PRO A 74 2.87 0.69 -2.38
C PRO A 74 2.65 -0.12 -3.66
N TYR A 75 1.45 -0.01 -4.23
CA TYR A 75 1.12 -0.55 -5.53
C TYR A 75 0.67 0.59 -6.42
N THR A 76 1.52 0.98 -7.38
CA THR A 76 1.28 2.15 -8.22
C THR A 76 0.32 1.81 -9.35
N TYR A 77 -0.43 2.82 -9.81
CA TYR A 77 -1.34 2.67 -10.95
C TYR A 77 -0.60 2.21 -12.21
N THR A 78 0.59 2.74 -12.49
CA THR A 78 1.42 2.31 -13.62
C THR A 78 1.79 0.83 -13.53
N ARG A 79 2.15 0.34 -12.33
CA ARG A 79 2.45 -1.08 -12.12
C ARG A 79 1.21 -1.95 -12.34
N PHE A 80 0.04 -1.49 -11.90
CA PHE A 80 -1.23 -2.15 -12.16
C PHE A 80 -1.51 -2.28 -13.65
N GLN A 81 -1.41 -1.18 -14.40
CA GLN A 81 -1.68 -1.15 -15.84
C GLN A 81 -0.71 -2.07 -16.61
N HIS A 82 0.59 -2.02 -16.32
CA HIS A 82 1.56 -2.95 -16.91
C HIS A 82 1.25 -4.42 -16.60
N TYR A 83 0.76 -4.71 -15.40
CA TYR A 83 0.37 -6.07 -15.02
C TYR A 83 -0.82 -6.55 -15.86
N LEU A 84 -1.85 -5.73 -16.01
CA LEU A 84 -3.00 -6.05 -16.86
C LEU A 84 -2.62 -6.23 -18.33
N ASP A 85 -1.76 -5.36 -18.86
CA ASP A 85 -1.27 -5.49 -20.24
C ASP A 85 -0.49 -6.79 -20.44
N SER A 86 0.31 -7.17 -19.45
CA SER A 86 1.05 -8.43 -19.46
C SER A 86 0.13 -9.65 -19.40
N LEU A 87 -0.96 -9.58 -18.63
CA LEU A 87 -1.99 -10.63 -18.60
C LEU A 87 -2.71 -10.76 -19.94
N GLN A 88 -3.13 -9.64 -20.53
CA GLN A 88 -3.81 -9.63 -21.83
C GLN A 88 -2.93 -10.19 -22.95
N LYS A 89 -1.63 -9.87 -22.94
CA LYS A 89 -0.65 -10.41 -23.91
C LYS A 89 -0.49 -11.93 -23.85
N ARG A 90 -0.88 -12.58 -22.75
CA ARG A 90 -0.85 -14.05 -22.65
C ARG A 90 -1.99 -14.73 -23.42
N ASN A 91 -2.96 -13.98 -23.94
CA ASN A 91 -4.05 -14.43 -24.81
C ASN A 91 -4.73 -15.72 -24.32
N MET A 92 -5.21 -15.71 -23.07
CA MET A 92 -5.89 -16.85 -22.46
C MET A 92 -7.37 -16.83 -22.81
N ASP A 93 -7.90 -17.94 -23.32
CA ASP A 93 -9.29 -18.04 -23.79
C ASP A 93 -10.35 -17.83 -22.70
N TYR A 94 -9.95 -17.87 -21.44
CA TYR A 94 -10.80 -17.68 -20.27
C TYR A 94 -10.65 -16.29 -19.61
N PHE A 95 -9.80 -15.42 -20.15
CA PHE A 95 -9.54 -14.09 -19.61
C PHE A 95 -10.00 -13.02 -20.59
N PHE A 96 -10.90 -12.15 -20.14
CA PHE A 96 -11.39 -11.02 -20.90
C PHE A 96 -11.20 -9.74 -20.11
N ARG A 97 -10.69 -8.71 -20.77
CA ARG A 97 -10.51 -7.37 -20.21
C ARG A 97 -11.36 -6.40 -21.01
N GLU A 98 -12.24 -5.70 -20.33
CA GLU A 98 -13.16 -4.71 -20.91
C GLU A 98 -13.05 -3.40 -20.14
N GLN A 99 -13.26 -2.26 -20.79
CA GLN A 99 -13.30 -0.97 -20.09
C GLN A 99 -14.72 -0.70 -19.61
N LEU A 100 -14.93 -0.72 -18.29
CA LEU A 100 -16.23 -0.42 -17.68
C LEU A 100 -16.55 1.07 -17.75
N GLY A 101 -15.54 1.92 -17.64
CA GLY A 101 -15.71 3.37 -17.68
C GLY A 101 -14.45 4.12 -17.26
N GLN A 102 -14.66 5.32 -16.73
CA GLN A 102 -13.60 6.18 -16.21
C GLN A 102 -13.95 6.70 -14.83
N SER A 103 -12.94 6.84 -13.97
CA SER A 103 -13.08 7.56 -12.70
C SER A 103 -13.30 9.05 -12.93
N VAL A 104 -13.68 9.80 -11.90
CA VAL A 104 -13.84 11.27 -11.96
C VAL A 104 -12.58 11.97 -12.49
N GLN A 105 -11.40 11.43 -12.18
CA GLN A 105 -10.10 11.93 -12.66
C GLN A 105 -9.69 11.32 -14.01
N GLN A 106 -10.63 10.79 -14.79
CA GLN A 106 -10.42 10.26 -16.14
C GLN A 106 -9.46 9.05 -16.21
N ARG A 107 -9.23 8.34 -15.08
CA ARG A 107 -8.49 7.06 -15.09
C ARG A 107 -9.38 5.93 -15.56
N GLN A 108 -8.83 5.04 -16.40
CA GLN A 108 -9.54 3.86 -16.90
C GLN A 108 -9.93 2.92 -15.75
N LEU A 109 -11.16 2.43 -15.79
CA LEU A 109 -11.69 1.40 -14.91
C LEU A 109 -11.89 0.13 -15.74
N ASP A 110 -11.00 -0.84 -15.53
CA ASP A 110 -10.99 -2.13 -16.21
C ASP A 110 -11.87 -3.16 -15.47
N LEU A 111 -12.74 -3.84 -16.21
CA LEU A 111 -13.45 -5.05 -15.78
C LEU A 111 -12.69 -6.28 -16.30
N LEU A 112 -12.33 -7.18 -15.39
CA LEU A 112 -11.68 -8.44 -15.71
C LEU A 112 -12.66 -9.58 -15.50
N THR A 113 -12.99 -10.29 -16.57
CA THR A 113 -13.86 -11.45 -16.54
C THR A 113 -13.01 -12.71 -16.71
N ILE A 114 -13.06 -13.60 -15.73
CA ILE A 114 -12.38 -14.90 -15.75
C ILE A 114 -13.45 -15.98 -15.76
N THR A 115 -13.72 -16.58 -16.93
CA THR A 115 -14.78 -17.58 -17.10
C THR A 115 -14.43 -18.56 -18.21
N SER A 116 -15.06 -19.74 -18.22
CA SER A 116 -14.84 -20.71 -19.29
C SER A 116 -15.32 -20.14 -20.65
N PRO A 117 -14.68 -20.52 -21.77
CA PRO A 117 -15.05 -20.01 -23.09
C PRO A 117 -16.52 -20.27 -23.47
N ALA A 118 -17.15 -21.29 -22.88
CA ALA A 118 -18.52 -21.70 -23.16
C ALA A 118 -19.59 -20.80 -22.51
N GLY A 119 -19.24 -19.96 -21.54
CA GLY A 119 -20.21 -19.16 -20.75
C GLY A 119 -20.55 -17.78 -21.31
N ARG A 120 -20.06 -17.40 -22.50
CA ARG A 120 -20.15 -16.00 -22.99
C ARG A 120 -21.36 -15.71 -23.89
N TRP A 121 -22.11 -16.71 -24.32
CA TRP A 121 -23.27 -16.54 -25.21
C TRP A 121 -24.61 -16.72 -24.48
N SER A 122 -24.96 -15.80 -23.57
CA SER A 122 -26.36 -15.67 -23.11
C SER A 122 -26.56 -14.45 -22.22
N TRP A 123 -26.66 -13.25 -22.80
CA TRP A 123 -27.46 -12.12 -22.28
C TRP A 123 -27.89 -11.25 -23.45
#